data_AF-A0A9D2UKE8-F1
#
_entry.id   AF-A0A9D2UKE8-F1
#
_cell.length_a   1.000
_cell.length_b   1.000
_cell.length_c   1.000
_cell.angle_alpha   90.00
_cell.angle_beta   90.00
_cell.angle_gamma   90.00
#
_symmetry.space_group_name_H-M   'P 1'
#
loop_
_entity.id
_entity.type
_entity.pdbx_description
1 polymer ?
#
loop_
_entity_poly.entity_id
_entity_poly.type
_entity_poly.pdbx_seq_one_letter_code
_entity_poly.pdbx_strand_id
1 'polypeptide(L)' 'TVPTAPIDNCGMPSITLPAGFTDRGTPLAAQFVGGDFAEPLVLAAGHAFQQVTDHHTRHPAL' A
#
# COMPACT_ATOMS: atom_id res chain seq x y z
N THR A 1 15.67 -8.57 5.73
CA THR A 1 15.04 -7.54 6.57
C THR A 1 13.61 -7.37 6.10
N VAL A 2 12.62 -7.39 6.99
CA VAL A 2 11.24 -7.08 6.60
C VAL A 2 11.15 -5.61 6.21
N PRO A 3 10.55 -5.25 5.06
CA PRO A 3 10.60 -3.88 4.53
C PRO A 3 9.83 -2.86 5.39
N THR A 4 8.91 -3.32 6.25
CA THR A 4 8.10 -2.47 7.12
C THR A 4 8.78 -2.10 8.44
N ALA A 5 9.71 -2.94 8.94
CA ALA A 5 10.36 -2.72 10.24
C ALA A 5 10.98 -1.34 10.47
N PRO A 6 11.65 -0.68 9.49
CA PRO A 6 12.14 0.69 9.72
C PRO A 6 11.00 1.69 9.92
N ILE A 7 9.86 1.51 9.26
CA ILE A 7 8.69 2.39 9.37
C ILE A 7 8.05 2.24 10.74
N ASP A 8 7.90 0.99 11.20
CA ASP A 8 7.34 0.64 12.51
C ASP A 8 8.18 1.26 13.64
N ASN A 9 9.51 1.19 13.52
CA ASN A 9 10.43 1.71 14.52
C ASN A 9 10.51 3.25 14.53
N CYS A 10 10.29 3.89 13.39
CA CYS A 10 10.30 5.35 13.26
C CYS A 10 8.93 6.00 13.56
N GLY A 11 7.85 5.21 13.68
CA GLY A 11 6.50 5.72 13.92
C GLY A 11 5.93 6.55 12.75
N MET A 12 6.45 6.33 11.53
CA MET A 12 6.03 7.09 10.36
C MET A 12 4.65 6.63 9.86
N PRO A 13 3.80 7.55 9.40
CA PRO A 13 2.52 7.18 8.81
C PRO A 13 2.74 6.41 7.51
N SER A 14 2.13 5.24 7.40
CA SER A 14 2.20 4.43 6.19
C SER A 14 0.89 3.69 5.90
N ILE A 15 0.65 3.41 4.62
CA ILE A 15 -0.45 2.57 4.17
C ILE A 15 0.07 1.56 3.15
N THR A 16 -0.50 0.36 3.15
CA THR A 16 -0.17 -0.71 2.20
C THR A 16 -1.40 -1.06 1.38
N LEU A 17 -1.30 -1.00 0.06
CA LEU A 17 -2.40 -1.21 -0.87
C LEU A 17 -2.07 -2.32 -1.89
N PRO A 18 -3.08 -3.05 -2.41
CA PRO A 18 -2.87 -4.00 -3.50
C PRO A 18 -2.33 -3.31 -4.75
N ALA A 19 -1.21 -3.80 -5.27
CA ALA A 19 -0.52 -3.24 -6.44
C ALA A 19 -0.55 -4.17 -7.66
N GLY A 20 -1.37 -5.22 -7.61
CA GLY A 20 -1.58 -6.16 -8.70
C GLY A 20 -1.30 -7.59 -8.32
N PHE A 21 -1.03 -8.41 -9.32
CA PHE A 21 -0.76 -9.84 -9.18
C PHE A 21 0.39 -10.22 -10.11
N THR A 22 1.22 -11.17 -9.69
CA THR A 22 2.20 -11.80 -10.58
C THR A 22 1.50 -12.66 -11.64
N ASP A 23 2.23 -13.09 -12.67
CA ASP A 23 1.70 -14.02 -13.69
C ASP A 23 1.22 -15.35 -13.09
N ARG A 24 1.69 -15.69 -11.88
CA ARG A 24 1.28 -16.87 -11.12
C ARG A 24 0.07 -16.62 -10.21
N GLY A 25 -0.54 -15.43 -10.27
CA GLY A 25 -1.68 -15.04 -9.46
C GLY A 25 -1.33 -14.68 -8.01
N THR A 26 -0.07 -14.45 -7.68
CA THR A 26 0.34 -14.04 -6.32
C THR A 26 0.05 -12.55 -6.13
N PRO A 27 -0.66 -12.12 -5.06
CA PRO A 27 -0.93 -10.71 -4.83
C PRO A 27 0.36 -9.94 -4.54
N LEU A 28 0.47 -8.76 -5.14
CA LEU A 28 1.52 -7.78 -4.90
C LEU A 28 0.93 -6.60 -4.12
N ALA A 29 1.75 -5.97 -3.29
CA ALA A 29 1.36 -4.80 -2.52
C ALA A 29 2.40 -3.69 -2.67
N ALA A 30 1.93 -2.43 -2.61
CA ALA A 30 2.77 -1.25 -2.55
C ALA A 30 2.55 -0.55 -1.20
N GLN A 31 3.64 -0.09 -0.58
CA GLN A 31 3.60 0.67 0.66
C GLN A 31 3.93 2.14 0.36
N PHE A 32 3.05 3.04 0.81
CA PHE A 32 3.28 4.48 0.79
C PHE A 32 3.66 4.91 2.20
N VAL A 33 4.71 5.73 2.32
CA VAL A 33 5.23 6.23 3.58
C VAL A 33 5.27 7.75 3.51
N GLY A 34 4.67 8.41 4.49
CA GLY A 34 4.73 9.86 4.67
C GLY A 34 5.71 10.25 5.76
N GLY A 35 6.09 11.53 5.78
CA GLY A 35 6.77 12.12 6.94
C GLY A 35 5.81 12.31 8.13
N ASP A 36 6.31 12.90 9.21
CA ASP A 36 5.54 13.13 10.42
C ASP A 36 4.24 13.90 10.14
N PHE A 37 3.13 13.43 10.71
CA PHE A 37 1.78 14.01 10.58
C PHE A 37 1.26 14.15 9.14
N ALA A 38 1.81 13.37 8.19
CA ALA A 38 1.43 13.40 6.78
C ALA A 38 0.32 12.39 6.42
N GLU A 39 -0.46 11.89 7.38
CA GLU A 39 -1.57 10.96 7.15
C GLU A 39 -2.54 11.45 6.06
N PRO A 40 -2.96 12.73 6.02
CA PRO A 40 -3.85 13.21 4.96
C PRO A 40 -3.25 13.06 3.56
N LEU A 41 -1.93 13.28 3.43
CA LEU A 41 -1.21 13.14 2.16
C LEU A 41 -1.08 11.66 1.77
N VAL A 42 -0.71 10.80 2.71
CA VAL A 42 -0.58 9.35 2.49
C VAL A 42 -1.91 8.75 2.07
N LEU A 43 -3.01 9.13 2.73
CA LEU A 43 -4.36 8.71 2.38
C LEU A 43 -4.80 9.26 1.02
N ALA A 44 -4.50 10.53 0.70
CA ALA A 44 -4.80 11.11 -0.61
C ALA A 44 -4.04 10.40 -1.73
N ALA A 45 -2.76 10.05 -1.51
CA ALA A 45 -1.96 9.28 -2.47
C ALA A 45 -2.54 7.87 -2.67
N GLY A 46 -2.93 7.20 -1.59
CA GLY A 46 -3.58 5.88 -1.67
C GLY A 46 -4.92 5.92 -2.40
N HIS A 47 -5.73 6.94 -2.14
CA HIS A 47 -7.00 7.14 -2.82
C HIS A 47 -6.78 7.40 -4.32
N ALA A 48 -5.87 8.31 -4.68
CA ALA A 48 -5.53 8.60 -6.07
C ALA A 48 -5.01 7.35 -6.79
N PHE A 49 -4.19 6.52 -6.13
CA PHE A 49 -3.72 5.26 -6.66
C PHE A 49 -4.87 4.27 -6.94
N GLN A 50 -5.84 4.16 -6.03
CA GLN A 50 -7.03 3.32 -6.25
C GLN A 50 -7.97 3.88 -7.33
N GLN A 51 -8.02 5.20 -7.55
CA GLN A 51 -8.83 5.78 -8.63
C GLN A 51 -8.30 5.41 -10.03
N VAL A 52 -7.00 5.13 -10.16
CA VAL A 52 -6.38 4.75 -11.43
C VAL A 52 -6.06 3.26 -11.53
N THR A 53 -6.36 2.47 -10.49
CA THR A 53 -6.10 1.02 -10.45
C THR A 53 -7.25 0.23 -9.82
N ASP A 54 -7.63 -0.88 -10.46
CA ASP A 54 -8.67 -1.78 -9.94
C ASP A 54 -8.11 -2.94 -9.10
N HIS A 55 -6.86 -2.87 -8.65
CA HIS A 55 -6.25 -3.96 -7.88
C HIS A 55 -7.00 -4.26 -6.59
N HIS A 56 -7.60 -3.22 -6.00
CA HIS A 56 -8.38 -3.30 -4.76
C HIS A 56 -9.74 -4.00 -4.92
N THR A 57 -10.24 -4.19 -6.15
CA THR A 57 -11.52 -4.87 -6.42
C THR A 57 -11.36 -6.37 -6.69
N ARG A 58 -10.11 -6.83 -6.85
CA ARG A 58 -9.79 -8.23 -7.15
C ARG A 58 -9.58 -9.01 -5.86
N HIS A 59 -10.38 -10.07 -5.68
CA HIS A 59 -10.29 -10.97 -4.55
C HIS A 59 -9.90 -12.39 -5.01
N PRO A 60 -9.11 -13.14 -4.21
CA PRO A 60 -8.88 -14.57 -4.47
C PRO A 60 -10.19 -15.34 -4.44
N ALA A 61 -10.31 -16.37 -5.28
CA ALA A 61 -11.36 -17.38 -5.10
C ALA A 61 -11.07 -18.17 -3.82
N LEU A 62 -12.08 -18.28 -2.95
CA LEU A 62 -11.99 -18.99 -1.65
C LEU A 62 -11.79 -20.49 -1.83
#